data_AF-A0A1A8PFL3-F1
#
_entry.id   AF-A0A1A8PFL3-F1
#
_cell.length_a   1.000
_cell.length_b   1.000
_cell.length_c   1.000
_cell.angle_alpha   90.00
_cell.angle_beta   90.00
_cell.angle_gamma   90.00
#
_symmetry.space_group_name_H-M   'P 1'
#
loop_
_entity.id
_entity.type
_entity.pdbx_description
1 polymer ?
#
loop_
_entity_poly.entity_id
_entity_poly.type
_entity_poly.pdbx_seq_one_letter_code
_entity_poly.pdbx_strand_id
1 'polypeptide(L)'
;VMALTKKQSKEQKKMDRRHKASQLRKNKKDMVLMEKRRLGTRDGPPHLVAVVSLHAGADAAAVIKLLCGEGAGGLVRQEQHVSGAGDSFGLILPRFKQRFTLLTQSTADMHSLLDVAKVADSLVFVLDPAEGWDSYGDYCLSCLFAQGLPSHALVCQGVSDIPVKKRA
;
A
#
# COMPACT_ATOMS: atom_id res chain seq x y z
N VAL A 1 3.89 10.81 -59.88
CA VAL A 1 2.48 10.44 -59.60
C VAL A 1 2.46 9.58 -58.35
N MET A 2 2.03 10.10 -57.20
CA MET A 2 1.88 9.31 -55.97
C MET A 2 0.50 8.63 -56.00
N ALA A 3 0.47 7.32 -56.16
CA ALA A 3 -0.76 6.54 -56.11
C ALA A 3 -1.20 6.34 -54.66
N LEU A 4 -2.20 7.11 -54.21
CA LEU A 4 -2.90 6.88 -52.95
C LEU A 4 -3.71 5.57 -53.07
N THR A 5 -3.17 4.49 -52.51
CA THR A 5 -3.86 3.20 -52.47
C THR A 5 -5.05 3.29 -51.50
N LYS A 6 -6.28 3.14 -52.02
CA LYS A 6 -7.50 3.05 -51.21
C LYS A 6 -7.39 1.85 -50.26
N LYS A 7 -7.32 2.12 -48.96
CA LYS A 7 -7.33 1.09 -47.91
C LYS A 7 -8.70 0.39 -47.91
N GLN A 8 -8.78 -0.82 -48.48
CA GLN A 8 -9.99 -1.62 -48.40
C GLN A 8 -10.28 -2.02 -46.94
N SER A 9 -11.48 -1.72 -46.47
CA SER A 9 -11.95 -2.15 -45.15
C SER A 9 -12.10 -3.67 -45.14
N LYS A 10 -11.20 -4.36 -44.43
CA LYS A 10 -11.22 -5.82 -44.32
C LYS A 10 -12.04 -6.21 -43.10
N GLU A 11 -13.17 -6.89 -43.32
CA GLU A 11 -13.96 -7.47 -42.23
C GLU A 11 -13.13 -8.51 -41.47
N GLN A 12 -13.06 -8.38 -40.15
CA GLN A 12 -12.23 -9.25 -39.33
C GLN A 12 -12.89 -10.62 -39.16
N LYS A 13 -12.17 -11.69 -39.55
CA LYS A 13 -12.64 -13.06 -39.31
C LYS A 13 -12.70 -13.35 -37.81
N LYS A 14 -13.46 -14.37 -37.41
CA LYS A 14 -13.54 -14.83 -35.99
C LYS A 14 -12.15 -15.10 -35.39
N MET A 15 -11.25 -15.68 -36.18
CA MET A 15 -9.87 -15.94 -35.77
C MET A 15 -9.06 -14.65 -35.56
N ASP A 16 -9.21 -13.66 -36.45
CA ASP A 16 -8.52 -12.36 -36.33
C ASP A 16 -8.94 -11.62 -35.06
N ARG A 17 -10.24 -11.67 -34.74
CA ARG A 17 -10.79 -11.11 -33.50
C ARG A 17 -10.21 -11.78 -32.25
N ARG A 18 -10.13 -13.12 -32.24
CA ARG A 18 -9.54 -13.90 -31.15
C ARG A 18 -8.04 -13.60 -30.98
N HIS A 19 -7.31 -13.50 -32.09
CA HIS A 19 -5.89 -13.20 -32.08
C HIS A 19 -5.62 -11.79 -31.55
N LYS A 20 -6.37 -10.79 -32.01
CA LYS A 20 -6.31 -9.41 -31.50
C LYS A 20 -6.59 -9.35 -30.00
N ALA A 21 -7.61 -10.05 -29.51
CA ALA A 21 -7.90 -10.13 -28.07
C ALA A 21 -6.76 -10.75 -27.27
N SER A 22 -6.13 -11.81 -27.79
CA SER A 22 -4.97 -12.45 -27.15
C SER A 22 -3.77 -11.50 -27.08
N GLN A 23 -3.47 -10.80 -28.18
CA GLN A 23 -2.39 -9.80 -28.21
C GLN A 23 -2.62 -8.68 -27.20
N LEU A 24 -3.83 -8.11 -27.16
CA LEU A 24 -4.17 -7.06 -26.21
C LEU A 24 -4.05 -7.55 -24.76
N ARG A 25 -4.50 -8.77 -24.47
CA ARG A 25 -4.39 -9.36 -23.14
C ARG A 25 -2.93 -9.57 -22.75
N LYS A 26 -2.09 -10.07 -23.67
CA LYS A 26 -0.66 -10.26 -23.43
C LYS A 26 0.02 -8.91 -23.13
N ASN A 27 -0.18 -7.92 -23.98
CA ASN A 27 0.42 -6.60 -23.81
C ASN A 27 0.01 -5.94 -22.49
N LYS A 28 -1.29 -6.00 -22.12
CA LYS A 28 -1.77 -5.48 -20.84
C LYS A 28 -1.18 -6.22 -19.64
N LYS A 29 -1.07 -7.55 -19.73
CA LYS A 29 -0.45 -8.36 -18.67
C LYS A 29 1.02 -8.02 -18.49
N ASP A 30 1.76 -7.87 -19.59
CA ASP A 30 3.19 -7.54 -19.57
C ASP A 30 3.40 -6.13 -18.99
N MET A 31 2.57 -5.17 -19.35
CA MET A 31 2.59 -3.80 -18.79
C MET A 31 2.35 -3.80 -17.26
N VAL A 32 1.30 -4.49 -16.78
CA VAL A 32 1.01 -4.60 -15.34
C VAL A 32 2.12 -5.33 -14.60
N LEU A 33 2.71 -6.36 -15.20
CA LEU A 33 3.80 -7.12 -14.60
C LEU A 33 5.08 -6.29 -14.48
N MET A 34 5.40 -5.48 -15.47
CA MET A 34 6.53 -4.54 -15.39
C MET A 34 6.31 -3.55 -14.26
N GLU A 35 5.13 -2.94 -14.16
CA GLU A 35 4.85 -1.93 -13.12
C GLU A 35 4.92 -2.54 -11.70
N LYS A 36 4.32 -3.72 -11.49
CA LYS A 36 4.37 -4.43 -10.21
C LYS A 36 5.78 -4.88 -9.80
N ARG A 37 6.72 -5.00 -10.74
CA ARG A 37 8.11 -5.39 -10.43
C ARG A 37 8.96 -4.22 -9.97
N ARG A 38 8.54 -2.97 -10.22
CA ARG A 38 9.32 -1.77 -9.89
C ARG A 38 9.42 -1.51 -8.39
N LEU A 39 8.53 -2.05 -7.57
CA LEU A 39 8.45 -1.76 -6.14
C LEU A 39 8.50 -3.03 -5.28
N GLY A 40 9.24 -2.98 -4.18
CA GLY A 40 9.34 -4.02 -3.16
C GLY A 40 10.05 -5.31 -3.57
N THR A 41 10.34 -5.51 -4.87
CA THR A 41 11.07 -6.70 -5.34
C THR A 41 12.58 -6.62 -5.07
N ARG A 42 13.33 -7.64 -5.49
CA ARG A 42 14.80 -7.67 -5.38
C ARG A 42 15.47 -6.48 -6.08
N ASP A 43 14.95 -6.11 -7.25
CA ASP A 43 15.60 -5.15 -8.16
C ASP A 43 15.02 -3.72 -8.01
N GLY A 44 13.86 -3.56 -7.36
CA GLY A 44 13.21 -2.26 -7.07
C GLY A 44 13.37 -1.81 -5.61
N PRO A 45 13.21 -0.52 -5.26
CA PRO A 45 13.33 -0.06 -3.88
C PRO A 45 12.36 -0.76 -2.91
N PRO A 46 12.64 -0.78 -1.60
CA PRO A 46 11.68 -1.25 -0.60
C PRO A 46 10.36 -0.48 -0.67
N HIS A 47 9.24 -1.16 -0.42
CA HIS A 47 7.91 -0.56 -0.37
C HIS A 47 7.73 0.20 0.95
N LEU A 48 7.60 1.52 0.89
CA LEU A 48 7.45 2.39 2.07
C LEU A 48 6.00 2.38 2.56
N VAL A 49 5.80 1.89 3.78
CA VAL A 49 4.50 1.87 4.47
C VAL A 49 4.56 2.78 5.69
N ALA A 50 3.70 3.80 5.73
CA ALA A 50 3.49 4.59 6.93
C ALA A 50 2.27 4.09 7.70
N VAL A 51 2.45 3.86 8.99
CA VAL A 51 1.40 3.43 9.92
C VAL A 51 1.00 4.61 10.77
N VAL A 52 -0.28 4.98 10.69
CA VAL A 52 -0.85 6.20 11.31
C VAL A 52 -1.99 5.78 12.22
N SER A 53 -1.95 6.21 13.48
CA SER A 53 -3.07 6.02 14.41
C SER A 53 -4.08 7.16 14.27
N LEU A 54 -5.35 6.84 13.99
CA LEU A 54 -6.42 7.83 13.83
C LEU A 54 -7.26 8.04 15.10
N HIS A 55 -6.89 7.38 16.19
CA HIS A 55 -7.59 7.49 17.46
C HIS A 55 -6.59 7.47 18.61
N ALA A 56 -6.82 8.26 19.66
CA ALA A 56 -5.97 8.28 20.85
C ALA A 56 -5.81 6.89 21.52
N GLY A 57 -6.82 6.02 21.39
CA GLY A 57 -6.81 4.64 21.89
C GLY A 57 -6.17 3.60 20.95
N ALA A 58 -5.80 3.97 19.72
CA ALA A 58 -5.16 3.08 18.77
C ALA A 58 -3.63 3.18 18.83
N ASP A 59 -2.94 2.04 18.82
CA ASP A 59 -1.48 1.95 18.95
C ASP A 59 -0.83 1.48 17.64
N ALA A 60 -0.29 2.43 16.87
CA ALA A 60 0.46 2.15 15.66
C ALA A 60 1.71 1.29 15.89
N ALA A 61 2.40 1.47 17.02
CA ALA A 61 3.60 0.70 17.34
C ALA A 61 3.26 -0.77 17.63
N ALA A 62 2.13 -1.05 18.28
CA ALA A 62 1.63 -2.40 18.47
C ALA A 62 1.32 -3.10 17.12
N VAL A 63 0.77 -2.40 16.13
CA VAL A 63 0.57 -2.96 14.77
C VAL A 63 1.91 -3.35 14.15
N ILE A 64 2.92 -2.47 14.21
CA ILE A 64 4.24 -2.77 13.66
C ILE A 64 4.88 -3.97 14.36
N LYS A 65 4.78 -4.06 15.69
CA LYS A 65 5.28 -5.22 16.44
C LYS A 65 4.61 -6.52 15.99
N LEU A 66 3.29 -6.50 15.74
CA LEU A 66 2.57 -7.67 15.23
C LEU A 66 3.02 -8.03 13.80
N LEU A 67 3.22 -7.03 12.94
CA LEU A 67 3.72 -7.25 11.57
C LEU A 67 5.16 -7.80 11.55
N CYS A 68 5.97 -7.44 12.55
CA CYS A 68 7.34 -7.93 12.70
C CYS A 68 7.44 -9.26 13.48
N GLY A 69 6.32 -9.80 14.02
CA GLY A 69 6.34 -11.04 14.79
C GLY A 69 6.74 -12.27 13.96
N GLU A 70 7.28 -13.30 14.63
CA GLU A 70 7.89 -14.49 14.01
C GLU A 70 6.97 -15.26 13.04
N GLY A 71 5.64 -15.10 13.14
CA GLY A 71 4.65 -15.72 12.26
C GLY A 71 4.51 -15.10 10.86
N ALA A 72 5.08 -13.93 10.58
CA ALA A 72 4.84 -13.18 9.34
C ALA A 72 5.63 -13.69 8.10
N GLY A 73 6.50 -14.69 8.25
CA GLY A 73 7.15 -15.36 7.11
C GLY A 73 8.61 -14.99 6.87
N GLY A 74 9.39 -14.96 7.96
CA GLY A 74 10.85 -14.88 7.93
C GLY A 74 11.33 -13.45 7.95
N LEU A 75 11.37 -12.84 9.13
CA LEU A 75 12.07 -11.58 9.34
C LEU A 75 13.57 -11.86 9.25
N VAL A 76 14.21 -11.40 8.17
CA VAL A 76 15.64 -11.71 7.92
C VAL A 76 16.56 -10.66 8.53
N ARG A 77 16.12 -9.41 8.69
CA ARG A 77 16.96 -8.32 9.19
C ARG A 77 16.13 -7.18 9.77
N GLN A 78 16.27 -6.92 11.06
CA GLN A 78 15.76 -5.72 11.72
C GLN A 78 16.91 -4.72 11.81
N GLU A 79 16.84 -3.64 11.06
CA GLU A 79 17.74 -2.49 11.23
C GLU A 79 16.88 -1.27 11.52
N GLN A 80 17.22 -0.57 12.61
CA GLN A 80 16.64 0.73 12.92
C GLN A 80 17.20 1.70 11.89
N HIS A 81 16.37 2.07 10.92
CA HIS A 81 16.84 2.70 9.70
C HIS A 81 16.37 4.15 9.63
N VAL A 82 17.05 5.03 10.38
CA VAL A 82 17.28 6.48 10.19
C VAL A 82 17.63 7.09 11.54
N SER A 83 18.84 7.66 11.69
CA SER A 83 19.19 8.49 12.85
C SER A 83 18.24 9.70 12.92
N GLY A 84 17.36 9.74 13.91
CA GLY A 84 16.40 10.83 14.13
C GLY A 84 14.92 10.46 13.96
N ALA A 85 14.60 9.30 13.37
CA ALA A 85 13.23 8.75 13.32
C ALA A 85 13.17 7.47 14.15
N GLY A 86 12.72 7.59 15.41
CA GLY A 86 12.84 6.54 16.43
C GLY A 86 12.23 5.18 16.04
N ASP A 87 11.24 5.18 15.16
CA ASP A 87 10.35 4.03 14.89
C ASP A 87 10.29 3.64 13.39
N SER A 88 11.43 3.61 12.73
CA SER A 88 11.56 3.14 11.34
C SER A 88 12.23 1.76 11.30
N PHE A 89 11.63 0.83 10.55
CA PHE A 89 12.06 -0.58 10.51
C PHE A 89 12.09 -1.12 9.07
N GLY A 90 13.21 -1.74 8.69
CA GLY A 90 13.29 -2.54 7.48
C GLY A 90 12.70 -3.94 7.69
N LEU A 91 11.90 -4.43 6.75
CA LEU A 91 11.32 -5.78 6.78
C LEU A 91 11.51 -6.46 5.42
N ILE A 92 12.17 -7.63 5.43
CA ILE A 92 12.30 -8.48 4.24
C ILE A 92 11.46 -9.72 4.48
N LEU A 93 10.54 -10.04 3.57
CA LEU A 93 9.68 -11.21 3.62
C LEU A 93 10.00 -12.15 2.45
N PRO A 94 10.93 -13.12 2.61
CA PRO A 94 11.32 -14.04 1.55
C PRO A 94 10.14 -14.87 1.01
N ARG A 95 9.18 -15.22 1.88
CA ARG A 95 7.95 -15.94 1.50
C ARG A 95 7.18 -15.21 0.40
N PHE A 96 7.08 -13.89 0.50
CA PHE A 96 6.36 -13.05 -0.45
C PHE A 96 7.29 -12.47 -1.54
N LYS A 97 8.61 -12.64 -1.40
CA LYS A 97 9.65 -12.03 -2.25
C LYS A 97 9.52 -10.51 -2.30
N GLN A 98 9.18 -9.92 -1.15
CA GLN A 98 8.92 -8.49 -0.99
C GLN A 98 9.77 -7.90 0.14
N ARG A 99 10.10 -6.62 0.00
CA ARG A 99 10.84 -5.81 0.95
C ARG A 99 10.02 -4.57 1.28
N PHE A 100 9.95 -4.26 2.56
CA PHE A 100 9.19 -3.14 3.11
C PHE A 100 10.08 -2.28 3.98
N THR A 101 9.76 -1.00 4.03
CA THR A 101 10.21 -0.08 5.07
C THR A 101 8.97 0.39 5.80
N LEU A 102 8.85 0.03 7.07
CA LEU A 102 7.73 0.43 7.92
C LEU A 102 8.14 1.65 8.74
N LEU A 103 7.22 2.60 8.88
CA LEU A 103 7.44 3.83 9.62
C LEU A 103 6.18 4.13 10.44
N THR A 104 6.27 4.25 11.76
CA THR A 104 5.16 4.85 12.52
C THR A 104 5.18 6.35 12.31
N GLN A 105 4.01 6.96 12.19
CA GLN A 105 3.85 8.41 12.19
C GLN A 105 2.84 8.83 13.23
N SER A 106 3.24 9.78 14.06
CA SER A 106 2.36 10.44 15.01
C SER A 106 1.47 11.43 14.27
N THR A 107 0.20 11.49 14.67
CA THR A 107 -0.73 12.50 14.18
C THR A 107 -0.54 13.86 14.85
N ALA A 108 0.23 13.94 15.94
CA ALA A 108 0.40 15.18 16.72
C ALA A 108 1.05 16.33 15.92
N ASP A 109 1.92 16.00 14.96
CA ASP A 109 2.47 16.97 14.03
C ASP A 109 1.92 16.73 12.62
N MET A 110 0.98 17.60 12.22
CA MET A 110 0.32 17.52 10.92
C MET A 110 1.31 17.70 9.76
N HIS A 111 2.32 18.55 9.91
CA HIS A 111 3.28 18.77 8.82
C HIS A 111 4.12 17.53 8.55
N SER A 112 4.63 16.90 9.62
CA SER A 112 5.34 15.63 9.52
C SER A 112 4.47 14.52 8.92
N LEU A 113 3.20 14.42 9.34
CA LEU A 113 2.25 13.45 8.80
C LEU A 113 2.07 13.61 7.28
N LEU A 114 1.82 14.83 6.82
CA LEU A 114 1.63 15.15 5.39
C LEU A 114 2.92 14.92 4.59
N ASP A 115 4.07 15.27 5.18
CA ASP A 115 5.39 15.08 4.57
C ASP A 115 5.80 13.62 4.41
N VAL A 116 5.33 12.73 5.28
CA VAL A 116 5.51 11.29 5.11
C VAL A 116 4.46 10.72 4.17
N ALA A 117 3.20 11.15 4.29
CA ALA A 117 2.13 10.66 3.43
C ALA A 117 2.37 10.96 1.95
N LYS A 118 3.04 12.07 1.61
CA LYS A 118 3.38 12.42 0.21
C LYS A 118 4.44 11.50 -0.41
N VAL A 119 5.28 10.85 0.40
CA VAL A 119 6.37 9.98 -0.08
C VAL A 119 6.09 8.49 0.12
N ALA A 120 5.12 8.14 0.97
CA ALA A 120 4.76 6.76 1.23
C ALA A 120 4.11 6.09 0.02
N ASP A 121 4.51 4.85 -0.28
CA ASP A 121 3.84 4.03 -1.27
C ASP A 121 2.48 3.55 -0.77
N SER A 122 2.36 3.34 0.54
CA SER A 122 1.08 3.00 1.18
C SER A 122 0.93 3.53 2.60
N LEU A 123 -0.32 3.75 2.99
CA LEU A 123 -0.71 4.14 4.34
C LEU A 123 -1.52 3.02 5.02
N VAL A 124 -1.24 2.79 6.29
CA VAL A 124 -2.02 1.90 7.15
C VAL A 124 -2.62 2.74 8.26
N PHE A 125 -3.93 2.89 8.22
CA PHE A 125 -4.68 3.60 9.24
C PHE A 125 -5.12 2.63 10.33
N VAL A 126 -4.71 2.92 11.56
CA VAL A 126 -5.07 2.14 12.73
C VAL A 126 -6.27 2.78 13.39
N LEU A 127 -7.31 1.98 13.56
CA LEU A 127 -8.62 2.38 14.07
C LEU A 127 -8.88 1.76 15.44
N ASP A 128 -9.63 2.51 16.24
CA ASP A 128 -10.24 2.02 17.47
C ASP A 128 -11.43 1.11 17.14
N PRO A 129 -11.61 -0.01 17.86
CA PRO A 129 -12.68 -0.96 17.56
C PRO A 129 -14.09 -0.50 17.98
N ALA A 130 -14.21 0.51 18.86
CA ALA A 130 -15.49 1.01 19.33
C ALA A 130 -15.93 2.26 18.56
N GLU A 131 -15.03 3.23 18.37
CA GLU A 131 -15.34 4.53 17.75
C GLU A 131 -14.80 4.66 16.32
N GLY A 132 -13.80 3.86 15.94
CA GLY A 132 -13.11 3.97 14.65
C GLY A 132 -12.00 5.03 14.71
N TRP A 133 -12.36 6.30 14.53
CA TRP A 133 -11.43 7.44 14.61
C TRP A 133 -12.07 8.59 15.38
N ASP A 134 -11.24 9.40 16.05
CA ASP A 134 -11.73 10.54 16.83
C ASP A 134 -11.88 11.79 15.95
N SER A 135 -12.36 12.89 16.54
CA SER A 135 -12.50 14.17 15.85
C SER A 135 -11.19 14.72 15.27
N TYR A 136 -10.05 14.39 15.90
CA TYR A 136 -8.75 14.81 15.39
C TYR A 136 -8.28 13.91 14.25
N GLY A 137 -8.55 12.61 14.30
CA GLY A 137 -8.40 11.66 13.20
C GLY A 137 -9.21 12.09 11.97
N ASP A 138 -10.43 12.59 12.15
CA ASP A 138 -11.25 13.14 11.07
C ASP A 138 -10.60 14.38 10.41
N TYR A 139 -10.00 15.26 11.22
CA TYR A 139 -9.21 16.39 10.73
C TYR A 139 -7.96 15.92 9.95
N CYS A 140 -7.20 14.96 10.48
CA CYS A 140 -6.06 14.35 9.78
C CYS A 140 -6.47 13.74 8.43
N LEU A 141 -7.55 12.96 8.41
CA LEU A 141 -8.09 12.36 7.20
C LEU A 141 -8.49 13.41 6.18
N SER A 142 -9.19 14.47 6.60
CA SER A 142 -9.58 15.57 5.73
C SER A 142 -8.38 16.21 5.02
N CYS A 143 -7.29 16.47 5.75
CA CYS A 143 -6.05 16.98 5.18
C CYS A 143 -5.40 15.98 4.20
N LEU A 144 -5.34 14.71 4.58
CA LEU A 144 -4.76 13.65 3.75
C LEU A 144 -5.55 13.41 2.45
N PHE A 145 -6.89 13.45 2.52
CA PHE A 145 -7.77 13.38 1.36
C PHE A 145 -7.55 14.56 0.42
N ALA A 146 -7.42 15.78 0.95
CA ALA A 146 -7.17 16.98 0.16
C ALA A 146 -5.79 16.96 -0.53
N GLN A 147 -4.77 16.40 0.12
CA GLN A 147 -3.43 16.22 -0.46
C GLN A 147 -3.41 15.15 -1.56
N GLY A 148 -4.23 14.11 -1.41
CA GLY A 148 -4.22 12.93 -2.26
C GLY A 148 -3.58 11.75 -1.54
N LEU A 149 -4.39 10.73 -1.28
CA LEU A 149 -3.95 9.52 -0.58
C LEU A 149 -3.25 8.53 -1.52
N PRO A 150 -2.09 7.97 -1.13
CA PRO A 150 -1.57 6.78 -1.77
C PRO A 150 -2.47 5.56 -1.47
N SER A 151 -2.02 4.37 -1.88
CA SER A 151 -2.75 3.13 -1.56
C SER A 151 -2.89 3.00 -0.04
N HIS A 152 -4.10 2.79 0.48
CA HIS A 152 -4.32 2.75 1.92
C HIS A 152 -5.07 1.49 2.36
N ALA A 153 -4.82 1.08 3.59
CA ALA A 153 -5.51 -0.01 4.28
C ALA A 153 -5.95 0.45 5.67
N LEU A 154 -7.10 -0.06 6.11
CA LEU A 154 -7.66 0.20 7.43
C LEU A 154 -7.45 -1.05 8.29
N VAL A 155 -6.98 -0.87 9.51
CA VAL A 155 -6.70 -1.95 10.46
C VAL A 155 -7.32 -1.58 11.80
N CYS A 156 -8.20 -2.44 12.31
CA CYS A 156 -8.75 -2.29 13.66
C CYS A 156 -7.95 -3.16 14.64
N GLN A 157 -7.56 -2.59 15.78
CA GLN A 157 -6.98 -3.34 16.90
C GLN A 157 -8.08 -3.74 17.89
N GLY A 158 -7.80 -4.71 18.77
CA GLY A 158 -8.70 -5.03 19.90
C GLY A 158 -10.03 -5.73 19.53
N VAL A 159 -10.26 -6.10 18.27
CA VAL A 159 -11.47 -6.86 17.87
C VAL A 159 -11.57 -8.20 18.60
N SER A 160 -10.42 -8.80 18.92
CA SER A 160 -10.34 -10.04 19.72
C SER A 160 -10.79 -9.86 21.17
N ASP A 161 -10.72 -8.65 21.71
CA ASP A 161 -11.10 -8.36 23.11
C ASP A 161 -12.60 -8.04 23.22
N ILE A 162 -13.25 -7.73 22.10
CA ILE A 162 -14.70 -7.59 22.04
C ILE A 162 -15.36 -8.96 22.26
N PRO A 163 -16.41 -9.06 23.09
CA PRO A 163 -17.18 -10.29 23.24
C PRO A 163 -17.67 -10.81 21.88
N VAL A 164 -17.59 -12.12 21.64
CA VAL A 164 -17.91 -12.75 20.33
C VAL A 164 -19.26 -12.30 19.76
N LYS A 165 -20.25 -12.05 20.63
CA LYS A 165 -21.61 -11.60 20.25
C LYS A 165 -21.66 -10.16 19.70
N LYS A 166 -20.63 -9.35 19.93
CA LYS A 166 -20.53 -7.93 19.54
C LYS A 166 -19.51 -7.68 18.41
N ARG A 167 -18.93 -8.73 17.81
CA ARG A 167 -17.92 -8.62 16.74
C ARG A 167 -18.51 -8.47 15.32
N ALA A 168 -19.81 -8.20 15.21
CA ALA A 168 -20.55 -8.20 13.95
C ALA A 168 -20.96 -6.79 13.55
#